data_AF-A0A447R9A6-F1
#
_entry.id   AF-A0A447R9A6-F1
#
_cell.length_a   1.000
_cell.length_b   1.000
_cell.length_c   1.000
_cell.angle_alpha   90.00
_cell.angle_beta   90.00
_cell.angle_gamma   90.00
#
_symmetry.space_group_name_H-M   'P 1'
#
loop_
_entity.id
_entity.type
_entity.pdbx_description
1 polymer ?
#
loop_
_entity_poly.entity_id
_entity_poly.type
_entity_poly.pdbx_seq_one_letter_code
_entity_poly.pdbx_strand_id
1 'polypeptide(L)'
;MVLDVFRMRSAEARHTLLATGAAAGLSAAFNAPLAGILFIIEEMRPQFRYNLISIKAVFTGVIMSSIVFRIFNGEAPIIEVGKLSDAPVNTLWLYLILGIIFGCVGPVFNSLVLRTQDMFQRFHGGEIKKWVLMAARSAACAVFWG
;
A
#
# COMPACT_ATOMS: atom_id res chain seq x y z
N MET A 1 -16.76 -8.12 7.05
CA MET A 1 -16.73 -9.59 6.92
C MET A 1 -16.57 -10.30 8.27
N VAL A 2 -15.41 -10.27 8.96
CA VAL A 2 -15.29 -10.89 10.30
C VAL A 2 -16.15 -10.19 11.36
N LEU A 3 -16.23 -8.86 11.31
CA LEU A 3 -17.11 -8.08 12.17
C LEU A 3 -18.60 -8.49 12.02
N ASP A 4 -19.03 -8.76 10.78
CA ASP A 4 -20.41 -9.12 10.46
C ASP A 4 -20.73 -10.55 10.89
N VAL A 5 -19.78 -11.48 10.71
CA VAL A 5 -19.89 -12.87 11.19
C VAL A 5 -20.05 -12.92 12.71
N PHE A 6 -19.25 -12.16 13.44
CA PHE A 6 -19.32 -12.06 14.90
C PHE A 6 -20.38 -11.05 15.41
N ARG A 7 -21.15 -10.43 14.50
CA ARG A 7 -22.23 -9.46 14.79
C ARG A 7 -21.82 -8.34 15.76
N MET A 8 -20.58 -7.85 15.67
CA MET A 8 -20.11 -6.76 16.53
C MET A 8 -20.64 -5.40 16.04
N ARG A 9 -21.45 -4.72 16.87
CA ARG A 9 -22.10 -3.44 16.51
C ARG A 9 -21.32 -2.17 16.89
N SER A 10 -20.13 -2.30 17.49
CA SER A 10 -19.32 -1.14 17.87
C SER A 10 -18.66 -0.48 16.66
N ALA A 11 -18.85 0.83 16.50
CA ALA A 11 -18.20 1.62 15.46
C ALA A 11 -16.66 1.58 15.60
N GLU A 12 -16.15 1.62 16.84
CA GLU A 12 -14.71 1.54 17.12
C GLU A 12 -14.12 0.19 16.71
N ALA A 13 -14.83 -0.90 16.96
CA ALA A 13 -14.42 -2.24 16.53
C ALA A 13 -14.39 -2.36 15.01
N ARG A 14 -15.37 -1.76 14.31
CA ARG A 14 -15.40 -1.72 12.84
C ARG A 14 -14.17 -1.02 12.28
N HIS A 15 -13.89 0.18 12.76
CA HIS A 15 -12.75 0.98 12.31
C HIS A 15 -11.42 0.28 12.61
N THR A 16 -11.29 -0.28 13.81
CA THR A 16 -10.09 -1.02 14.23
C THR A 16 -9.85 -2.25 13.37
N LEU A 17 -10.85 -3.12 13.19
CA LEU A 17 -10.68 -4.35 12.41
C LEU A 17 -10.43 -4.07 10.92
N LEU A 18 -11.04 -3.03 10.34
CA LEU A 18 -10.75 -2.60 8.97
C LEU A 18 -9.31 -2.11 8.83
N ALA A 19 -8.85 -1.27 9.76
CA ALA A 19 -7.47 -0.78 9.77
C ALA A 19 -6.46 -1.91 9.96
N THR A 20 -6.73 -2.84 10.90
CA THR A 20 -5.91 -4.03 11.13
C THR A 20 -5.81 -4.89 9.87
N GLY A 21 -6.93 -5.13 9.18
CA GLY A 21 -6.95 -5.92 7.94
C GLY A 21 -6.14 -5.26 6.81
N ALA A 22 -6.29 -3.94 6.63
CA ALA A 22 -5.52 -3.19 5.65
C ALA A 22 -4.00 -3.22 5.94
N ALA A 23 -3.61 -3.01 7.21
CA ALA A 23 -2.21 -3.11 7.65
C ALA A 23 -1.63 -4.51 7.44
N ALA A 24 -2.40 -5.53 7.82
CA ALA A 24 -2.02 -6.93 7.69
C ALA A 24 -1.80 -7.33 6.24
N GLY A 25 -2.67 -6.87 5.32
CA GLY A 25 -2.51 -7.09 3.89
C GLY A 25 -1.26 -6.41 3.32
N LEU A 26 -1.02 -5.14 3.67
CA LEU A 26 0.18 -4.42 3.24
C LEU A 26 1.46 -5.08 3.77
N SER A 27 1.47 -5.52 5.03
CA SER A 27 2.59 -6.24 5.62
C SER A 27 2.85 -7.58 4.94
N ALA A 28 1.81 -8.34 4.58
CA ALA A 28 1.97 -9.61 3.88
C ALA A 28 2.46 -9.42 2.44
N ALA A 29 2.05 -8.34 1.77
CA ALA A 29 2.52 -8.05 0.41
C ALA A 29 4.03 -7.74 0.36
N PHE A 30 4.58 -7.10 1.40
CA PHE A 30 5.95 -6.59 1.41
C PHE A 30 6.88 -7.24 2.45
N ASN A 31 6.43 -8.25 3.20
CA ASN A 31 7.15 -8.81 4.36
C ASN A 31 7.66 -7.73 5.34
N ALA A 32 6.91 -6.61 5.46
CA ALA A 32 7.33 -5.39 6.15
C ALA A 32 6.30 -4.98 7.23
N PRO A 33 6.32 -5.60 8.41
CA PRO A 33 5.30 -5.37 9.45
C PRO A 33 5.26 -3.93 9.95
N LEU A 34 6.42 -3.30 10.13
CA LEU A 34 6.48 -1.90 10.58
C LEU A 34 5.90 -0.92 9.56
N ALA A 35 6.13 -1.17 8.26
CA ALA A 35 5.57 -0.34 7.19
C ALA A 35 4.03 -0.42 7.17
N GLY A 36 3.47 -1.62 7.35
CA GLY A 36 2.01 -1.82 7.46
C GLY A 36 1.38 -1.01 8.60
N ILE A 37 2.04 -0.99 9.77
CA ILE A 37 1.56 -0.27 10.95
C ILE A 37 1.70 1.25 10.78
N LEU A 38 2.85 1.72 10.30
CA LEU A 38 3.10 3.14 10.05
C LEU A 38 2.13 3.71 9.02
N PHE A 39 1.85 2.96 7.95
CA PHE A 39 0.88 3.36 6.93
C PHE A 39 -0.51 3.66 7.53
N ILE A 40 -0.96 2.83 8.47
CA ILE A 40 -2.23 3.10 9.16
C ILE A 40 -2.13 4.36 10.03
N ILE A 41 -1.03 4.59 10.73
CA ILE A 41 -0.86 5.71 11.68
C ILE A 41 -0.67 7.07 10.97
N GLU A 42 -0.08 7.05 9.79
CA GLU A 42 0.27 8.25 9.02
C GLU A 42 -0.79 8.58 7.97
N GLU A 43 -1.05 7.69 7.02
CA GLU A 43 -1.91 7.95 5.86
C GLU A 43 -3.40 7.79 6.20
N MET A 44 -3.75 6.72 6.93
CA MET A 44 -5.16 6.42 7.23
C MET A 44 -5.71 7.20 8.43
N ARG A 45 -4.92 8.11 9.01
CA ARG A 45 -5.23 8.83 10.25
C ARG A 45 -6.54 9.62 10.25
N PRO A 46 -6.90 10.36 9.19
CA PRO A 46 -8.09 11.22 9.23
C PRO A 46 -9.41 10.43 9.33
N GLN A 47 -9.42 9.16 8.94
CA GLN A 47 -10.62 8.32 8.84
C GLN A 47 -10.93 7.53 10.13
N PHE A 48 -10.00 7.49 11.09
CA PHE A 48 -10.10 6.64 12.27
C PHE A 48 -9.87 7.45 13.56
N ARG A 49 -10.88 7.49 14.44
CA ARG A 49 -10.69 8.04 15.81
C ARG A 49 -9.75 7.09 16.57
N TYR A 50 -8.50 7.49 16.76
CA TYR A 50 -7.50 6.66 17.42
C TYR A 50 -7.82 6.48 18.90
N ASN A 51 -7.94 5.21 19.30
CA ASN A 51 -7.79 4.79 20.68
C ASN A 51 -6.54 3.91 20.80
N LEU A 52 -5.87 3.94 21.95
CA LEU A 52 -4.66 3.13 22.20
C LEU A 52 -4.95 1.62 22.04
N ILE A 53 -6.20 1.23 22.26
CA ILE A 53 -6.71 -0.14 22.08
C ILE A 53 -6.66 -0.54 20.59
N SER A 54 -7.00 0.36 19.67
CA SER A 54 -6.99 0.11 18.24
C SER A 54 -5.58 -0.15 17.70
N ILE A 55 -4.59 0.61 18.17
CA ILE A 55 -3.20 0.42 17.76
C ILE A 55 -2.73 -0.98 18.16
N LYS A 56 -2.97 -1.41 19.40
CA LYS A 56 -2.63 -2.77 19.86
C LYS A 56 -3.24 -3.86 18.97
N ALA A 57 -4.50 -3.69 18.57
CA ALA A 57 -5.16 -4.63 17.66
C ALA A 57 -4.59 -4.63 16.24
N VAL A 58 -4.09 -3.49 15.73
CA VAL A 58 -3.38 -3.43 14.45
C VAL A 58 -2.05 -4.19 14.54
N PHE A 59 -1.29 -3.98 15.61
CA PHE A 59 -0.03 -4.70 15.85
C PHE A 59 -0.23 -6.21 15.87
N THR A 60 -1.21 -6.72 16.63
CA THR A 60 -1.43 -8.17 16.71
C THR A 60 -1.81 -8.77 15.36
N GLY A 61 -2.70 -8.12 14.60
CA GLY A 61 -3.09 -8.62 13.27
C GLY A 61 -1.95 -8.59 12.26
N VAL A 62 -1.10 -7.56 12.28
CA VAL A 62 0.08 -7.47 11.42
C VAL A 62 1.11 -8.54 11.76
N ILE A 63 1.36 -8.79 13.05
CA ILE A 63 2.26 -9.87 13.50
C ILE A 63 1.77 -11.22 12.99
N MET A 64 0.48 -11.53 13.16
CA MET A 64 -0.10 -12.78 12.67
C MET A 64 0.01 -12.90 11.15
N SER A 65 -0.25 -11.81 10.42
CA SER A 65 -0.10 -11.77 8.96
C SER A 65 1.32 -12.06 8.51
N SER A 66 2.31 -11.45 9.17
CA SER A 66 3.74 -11.66 8.88
C SER A 66 4.19 -13.09 9.20
N ILE A 67 3.71 -13.68 10.30
CA ILE A 67 3.98 -15.09 10.63
C ILE A 67 3.44 -16.01 9.54
N VAL A 68 2.18 -15.82 9.13
CA VAL A 68 1.57 -16.61 8.05
C VAL A 68 2.36 -16.45 6.76
N PHE A 69 2.71 -15.22 6.37
CA PHE A 69 3.53 -14.96 5.18
C PHE A 69 4.85 -15.74 5.22
N ARG A 70 5.55 -15.71 6.35
CA ARG A 70 6.86 -16.38 6.53
C ARG A 70 6.77 -17.90 6.54
N ILE A 71 5.67 -18.47 7.03
CA ILE A 71 5.44 -19.92 6.96
C ILE A 71 5.37 -20.40 5.50
N PHE A 72 4.75 -19.61 4.62
CA PHE A 72 4.58 -20.00 3.21
C PHE A 72 5.74 -19.55 2.30
N ASN A 73 6.30 -18.37 2.51
CA ASN A 73 7.31 -17.76 1.62
C ASN A 73 8.74 -17.82 2.19
N GLY A 74 8.90 -18.28 3.43
CA GLY A 74 10.18 -18.26 4.14
C GLY A 74 10.52 -16.90 4.73
N GLU A 75 11.74 -16.79 5.27
CA GLU A 75 12.21 -15.58 5.97
C GLU A 75 13.02 -14.63 5.09
N ALA A 76 13.22 -14.98 3.82
CA ALA A 76 14.00 -14.16 2.90
C ALA A 76 13.32 -12.79 2.66
N PRO A 77 14.10 -11.70 2.58
CA PRO A 77 13.57 -10.40 2.19
C PRO A 77 13.17 -10.43 0.70
N ILE A 78 12.17 -9.62 0.34
CA ILE A 78 11.69 -9.54 -1.05
C ILE A 78 12.75 -8.92 -1.97
N ILE A 79 13.58 -8.03 -1.43
CA ILE A 79 14.65 -7.34 -2.17
C ILE A 79 15.94 -7.45 -1.36
N GLU A 80 16.93 -8.15 -1.90
CA GLU A 80 18.29 -8.22 -1.36
C GLU A 80 19.21 -7.24 -2.09
N VAL A 81 19.62 -6.18 -1.39
CA VAL A 81 20.54 -5.16 -1.94
C VAL A 81 21.98 -5.36 -1.45
N GLY A 82 22.20 -6.29 -0.52
CA GLY A 82 23.49 -6.50 0.13
C GLY A 82 23.90 -5.34 1.05
N LYS A 83 25.19 -5.27 1.39
CA LYS A 83 25.73 -4.21 2.24
C LYS A 83 26.27 -3.06 1.37
N LEU A 84 25.61 -1.91 1.48
CA LEU A 84 26.05 -0.67 0.84
C LEU A 84 27.09 0.05 1.72
N SER A 85 27.88 0.93 1.12
CA SER A 85 28.83 1.79 1.84
C SER A 85 28.10 2.86 2.67
N ASP A 86 28.69 3.26 3.79
CA ASP A 86 28.15 4.33 4.62
C ASP A 86 28.14 5.66 3.86
N ALA A 87 27.12 6.49 4.13
CA ALA A 87 27.00 7.82 3.54
C ALA A 87 27.69 8.87 4.44
N PRO A 88 28.83 9.44 4.04
CA PRO A 88 29.48 10.47 4.85
C PRO A 88 28.67 11.78 4.87
N VAL A 89 28.79 12.55 5.94
CA VAL A 89 27.94 13.75 6.19
C VAL A 89 28.04 14.78 5.05
N ASN A 90 29.18 14.85 4.38
CA ASN A 90 29.42 15.74 3.24
C ASN A 90 28.64 15.37 1.97
N THR A 91 28.02 14.19 1.88
CA THR A 91 27.18 13.79 0.73
C THR A 91 25.68 13.96 1.00
N LEU A 92 25.27 14.31 2.24
CA LEU A 92 23.86 14.45 2.61
C LEU A 92 23.09 15.49 1.78
N TRP A 93 23.77 16.53 1.30
CA TRP A 93 23.15 17.54 0.43
C TRP A 93 22.68 16.98 -0.92
N LEU A 94 23.30 15.90 -1.42
CA LEU A 94 22.85 15.21 -2.64
C LEU A 94 21.48 14.55 -2.43
N TYR A 95 21.24 13.96 -1.26
CA TYR A 95 19.94 13.37 -0.90
C TYR A 95 18.85 14.43 -0.73
N LEU A 96 19.21 15.64 -0.29
CA LEU A 96 18.28 16.77 -0.24
C LEU A 96 17.85 17.21 -1.65
N ILE A 97 18.80 17.35 -2.59
CA ILE A 97 18.49 17.66 -3.98
C ILE A 97 17.60 16.57 -4.59
N LEU A 98 17.92 15.30 -4.34
CA LEU A 98 17.10 14.18 -4.77
C LEU A 98 15.67 14.26 -4.21
N GLY A 99 15.53 14.61 -2.93
CA GLY A 99 14.24 14.85 -2.28
C GLY A 99 13.44 15.97 -2.93
N ILE A 100 14.10 17.07 -3.31
CA ILE A 100 13.45 18.17 -4.05
C ILE A 100 12.97 17.69 -5.42
N ILE A 101 13.79 16.92 -6.15
CA ILE A 101 13.40 16.35 -7.44
C ILE A 101 12.16 15.48 -7.30
N PHE A 102 12.14 14.53 -6.34
CA PHE A 102 10.97 13.69 -6.10
C PHE A 102 9.76 14.48 -5.60
N GLY A 103 9.98 15.53 -4.81
CA GLY A 103 8.94 16.46 -4.39
C GLY A 103 8.27 17.20 -5.56
N CYS A 104 9.02 17.52 -6.62
CA CYS A 104 8.46 18.08 -7.85
C CYS A 104 7.80 17.02 -8.75
N VAL A 105 8.39 15.82 -8.83
CA VAL A 105 7.86 14.72 -9.65
C VAL A 105 6.52 14.19 -9.09
N GLY A 106 6.36 14.16 -7.77
CA GLY A 106 5.16 13.63 -7.10
C GLY A 106 3.84 14.26 -7.59
N PRO A 107 3.67 15.59 -7.54
CA PRO A 107 2.46 16.25 -8.04
C PRO A 107 2.22 16.05 -9.54
N VAL A 108 3.29 16.01 -10.35
CA VAL A 108 3.20 15.76 -11.78
C VAL A 108 2.67 14.35 -12.04
N PHE A 109 3.21 13.35 -11.33
CA PHE A 109 2.76 11.97 -11.40
C PHE A 109 1.30 11.84 -10.96
N ASN A 110 0.91 12.47 -9.84
CA ASN A 110 -0.48 12.48 -9.38
C ASN A 110 -1.44 13.06 -10.42
N SER A 111 -1.08 14.19 -11.05
CA SER A 111 -1.89 14.77 -12.12
C SER A 111 -2.00 13.84 -13.34
N LEU A 112 -0.90 13.15 -13.70
CA LEU A 112 -0.90 12.21 -14.81
C LEU A 112 -1.81 11.00 -14.55
N VAL A 113 -1.79 10.45 -13.33
CA VAL A 113 -2.67 9.34 -12.94
C VAL A 113 -4.14 9.75 -13.07
N LEU A 114 -4.53 10.91 -12.53
CA LEU A 114 -5.90 11.40 -12.61
C LEU A 114 -6.33 11.66 -14.06
N ARG A 115 -5.48 12.30 -14.87
CA ARG A 115 -5.76 12.53 -16.29
C ARG A 115 -5.92 11.22 -17.07
N THR A 116 -5.12 10.21 -16.74
CA THR A 116 -5.19 8.89 -17.38
C THR A 116 -6.49 8.18 -17.00
N GLN A 117 -6.91 8.27 -15.74
CA GLN A 117 -8.21 7.75 -15.28
C GLN A 117 -9.37 8.43 -16.00
N ASP A 118 -9.36 9.77 -16.12
CA ASP A 118 -10.40 10.52 -16.82
C ASP A 118 -10.45 10.18 -18.31
N MET A 119 -9.29 10.10 -18.97
CA MET A 119 -9.19 9.71 -20.37
C MET A 119 -9.72 8.30 -20.59
N PHE A 120 -9.33 7.37 -19.73
CA PHE A 120 -9.81 6.00 -19.75
C PHE A 120 -11.33 5.93 -19.56
N GLN A 121 -11.90 6.70 -18.62
CA GLN A 121 -13.36 6.77 -18.44
C GLN A 121 -14.07 7.31 -19.69
N ARG A 122 -13.51 8.34 -20.34
CA ARG A 122 -14.07 8.92 -21.58
C ARG A 122 -14.09 7.92 -22.75
N PHE A 123 -13.04 7.11 -22.91
CA PHE A 123 -12.98 6.12 -23.99
C PHE A 123 -14.00 4.97 -23.83
N HIS A 124 -14.34 4.61 -22.60
CA HIS A 124 -15.28 3.53 -22.32
C HIS A 124 -16.74 3.96 -22.30
N GLY A 125 -17.02 5.23 -21.97
CA GLY A 125 -18.38 5.77 -21.95
C GLY A 125 -19.37 5.01 -21.04
N GLY A 126 -18.87 4.20 -20.09
CA GLY A 126 -19.69 3.34 -19.23
C GLY A 126 -20.04 1.96 -19.80
N GLU A 127 -19.60 1.61 -21.01
CA GLU A 127 -19.88 0.30 -21.61
C GLU A 127 -18.87 -0.77 -21.18
N ILE A 128 -19.34 -1.78 -20.45
CA ILE A 128 -18.48 -2.84 -19.87
C ILE A 128 -17.74 -3.66 -20.93
N LYS A 129 -18.31 -3.84 -22.12
CA LYS A 129 -17.66 -4.59 -23.22
C LYS A 129 -16.39 -3.89 -23.73
N LYS A 130 -16.44 -2.56 -23.87
CA LYS A 130 -15.27 -1.76 -24.24
C LYS A 130 -14.20 -1.82 -23.15
N TRP A 131 -14.64 -1.84 -21.88
CA TRP A 131 -13.75 -1.89 -20.71
C TRP A 131 -12.93 -3.16 -20.66
N VAL A 132 -13.60 -4.30 -20.83
CA VAL A 132 -12.95 -5.60 -20.89
C VAL A 132 -12.03 -5.71 -22.13
N LEU A 133 -12.45 -5.20 -23.29
CA LEU A 133 -11.62 -5.22 -24.51
C LEU A 133 -10.34 -4.39 -24.38
N MET A 134 -10.40 -3.22 -23.75
CA MET A 134 -9.20 -2.40 -23.52
C MET A 134 -8.30 -3.00 -22.45
N ALA A 135 -8.87 -3.52 -21.36
CA ALA A 135 -8.11 -4.22 -20.33
C ALA A 135 -7.37 -5.45 -20.90
N ALA A 136 -8.05 -6.22 -21.77
CA ALA A 136 -7.44 -7.35 -22.48
C ALA A 136 -6.30 -6.89 -23.40
N ARG A 137 -6.47 -5.77 -24.11
CA ARG A 137 -5.45 -5.23 -25.03
C ARG A 137 -4.23 -4.66 -24.30
N SER A 138 -4.44 -3.97 -23.18
CA SER A 138 -3.34 -3.46 -22.35
C SER A 138 -2.59 -4.57 -21.64
N ALA A 139 -3.30 -5.60 -21.14
CA ALA A 139 -2.68 -6.77 -20.53
C ALA A 139 -1.87 -7.57 -21.55
N ALA A 140 -2.41 -7.78 -22.76
CA ALA A 140 -1.68 -8.44 -23.85
C ALA A 140 -0.41 -7.69 -24.25
N CYS A 141 -0.43 -6.36 -24.26
CA CYS A 141 0.73 -5.54 -24.55
C CYS A 141 1.81 -5.61 -23.45
N ALA A 142 1.40 -5.70 -22.18
CA ALA A 142 2.32 -5.84 -21.06
C ALA A 142 3.01 -7.21 -21.02
N VAL A 143 2.29 -8.28 -21.38
CA VAL A 143 2.85 -9.64 -21.46
C VAL A 143 3.86 -9.79 -22.61
N PHE A 144 3.75 -8.98 -23.66
CA PHE A 144 4.69 -8.99 -24.78
C PHE A 144 6.01 -8.24 -24.54
N TRP A 145 6.13 -7.50 -23.42
CA TRP A 145 7.32 -6.69 -23.08
C TRP A 145 8.11 -7.24 -21.87
N GLY A 146 7.62 -8.28 -21.18
CA GLY A 146 8.32 -8.94 -20.08
C GLY A 146 9.09 -10.17 -20.55
#